data_AF-A0A8H3HJP1-F1
#
_entry.id   AF-A0A8H3HJP1-F1
#
_cell.length_a   1.000
_cell.length_b   1.000
_cell.length_c   1.000
_cell.angle_alpha   90.00
_cell.angle_beta   90.00
_cell.angle_gamma   90.00
#
_symmetry.space_group_name_H-M   'P 1'
#
loop_
_entity.id
_entity.type
_entity.pdbx_description
1 polymer ?
#
loop_
_entity_poly.entity_id
_entity_poly.type
_entity_poly.pdbx_seq_one_letter_code
_entity_poly.pdbx_strand_id
1 'polypeptide(L)'
;MFKKPPRKIFTSSALRNSDVKALRQRVLALFPDSKDKVDIEVLVPKGITSCKFDTHLDETGTLYSSAEKDPLWFSMGKGGLTQSNLIPTVYTLWKCPTLLPTISTPAAVIPILVGTDPYTLVPSPILPSLTQGQLVSITQYRSTTPLVVGSMAIDGSELRDNADQKGKATVTLHAAGDTLWALGSKQEPPEGKQPEADITPVAGAVDGVTEALEGVKLDGEADGDSIGEKAAVTERAPTAQEIETTLRATTLYALARLDAASLPLPASTLYSSHILPSRPARPTVPSSNATEQPIDPKTFLSHLDIKHTPHKKLAPFLKTFEKDGILKLKDVRGELLVFSVDAKHPALADVGKWGWKTIGAEEREKKEREKYNAADESVKEILVEEVWFPEASTESFFEACGESTAYYTLLSLRRLLNKYITTHNLQHPTNPKFVVLDEVLSRALLRKGEDGKEFLGRDELVERLSGNMKGMWRVGGTGGFKKMPLHPINVQTKKRQGRKVVTLITGFESFGLDPEVMSDELRKRCASSTSVAPCVEKPKQLEVMVQGGQTKAVTALLLELGVPKKWVQVSENTGKGKGGK
;
A
#
# COMPACT_ATOMS: atom_id res chain seq x y z
N MET A 1 9.99 -5.04 17.77
CA MET A 1 11.08 -4.34 18.51
C MET A 1 10.78 -2.87 18.83
N PHE A 2 10.23 -2.08 17.88
CA PHE A 2 10.04 -0.63 18.03
C PHE A 2 8.60 -0.19 18.38
N LYS A 3 7.87 -1.01 19.15
CA LYS A 3 6.52 -0.67 19.64
C LYS A 3 6.55 0.56 20.57
N LYS A 4 7.60 0.67 21.38
CA LYS A 4 7.88 1.83 22.24
C LYS A 4 9.06 2.60 21.67
N PRO A 5 9.11 3.93 21.85
CA PRO A 5 10.22 4.74 21.38
C PRO A 5 11.54 4.23 22.00
N PRO A 6 12.67 4.29 21.26
CA PRO A 6 13.98 3.98 21.82
C PRO A 6 14.23 4.85 23.05
N ARG A 7 14.77 4.26 24.13
CA ARG A 7 15.10 5.01 25.37
C ARG A 7 16.15 6.07 25.10
N LYS A 8 17.06 5.76 24.19
CA LYS A 8 18.17 6.63 23.84
C LYS A 8 18.48 6.50 22.36
N ILE A 9 18.64 7.65 21.71
CA ILE A 9 19.20 7.75 20.38
C ILE A 9 20.47 8.60 20.52
N PHE A 10 21.61 8.02 20.18
CA PHE A 10 22.89 8.71 20.23
C PHE A 10 23.05 9.64 19.03
N THR A 11 24.02 10.55 19.13
CA THR A 11 24.32 11.52 18.07
C THR A 11 24.59 10.81 16.74
N SER A 12 23.91 11.25 15.68
CA SER A 12 24.10 10.73 14.32
C SER A 12 25.36 11.31 13.69
N SER A 13 26.10 10.48 12.96
CA SER A 13 27.30 10.86 12.23
C SER A 13 27.22 10.36 10.78
N ALA A 14 27.71 11.17 9.84
CA ALA A 14 27.83 10.76 8.44
C ALA A 14 28.87 9.64 8.29
N LEU A 15 28.52 8.59 7.54
CA LEU A 15 29.46 7.52 7.24
C LEU A 15 30.52 7.98 6.24
N ARG A 16 31.77 7.56 6.45
CA ARG A 16 32.85 7.83 5.50
C ARG A 16 32.63 7.01 4.24
N ASN A 17 33.19 7.46 3.10
CA ASN A 17 33.07 6.74 1.83
C ASN A 17 33.56 5.27 1.90
N SER A 18 34.56 4.98 2.74
CA SER A 18 35.01 3.61 3.01
C SER A 18 33.91 2.76 3.66
N ASP A 19 33.21 3.33 4.63
CA ASP A 19 32.21 2.63 5.44
C ASP A 19 30.91 2.46 4.66
N VAL A 20 30.57 3.42 3.79
CA VAL A 20 29.48 3.29 2.82
C VAL A 20 29.74 2.12 1.86
N LYS A 21 30.98 2.01 1.34
CA LYS A 21 31.36 0.87 0.49
C LYS A 21 31.28 -0.46 1.26
N ALA A 22 31.75 -0.50 2.49
CA ALA A 22 31.66 -1.68 3.35
C ALA A 22 30.19 -2.07 3.64
N LEU A 23 29.31 -1.09 3.89
CA LEU A 23 27.88 -1.32 4.10
C LEU A 23 27.21 -1.86 2.83
N ARG A 24 27.54 -1.32 1.65
CA ARG A 24 27.05 -1.85 0.36
C ARG A 24 27.48 -3.29 0.13
N GLN A 25 28.76 -3.60 0.38
CA GLN A 25 29.27 -4.97 0.30
C GLN A 25 28.55 -5.90 1.28
N ARG A 26 28.29 -5.43 2.50
CA ARG A 26 27.54 -6.19 3.50
C ARG A 26 26.09 -6.45 3.08
N VAL A 27 25.41 -5.46 2.49
CA VAL A 27 24.06 -5.65 1.93
C VAL A 27 24.08 -6.67 0.80
N LEU A 28 25.03 -6.59 -0.13
CA LEU A 28 25.16 -7.56 -1.22
C LEU A 28 25.50 -8.97 -0.73
N ALA A 29 26.27 -9.10 0.36
CA ALA A 29 26.60 -10.40 0.95
C ALA A 29 25.41 -11.02 1.68
N LEU A 30 24.60 -10.22 2.39
CA LEU A 30 23.44 -10.69 3.14
C LEU A 30 22.19 -10.86 2.28
N PHE A 31 22.09 -10.09 1.19
CA PHE A 31 20.95 -10.06 0.27
C PHE A 31 21.45 -10.15 -1.18
N PRO A 32 22.01 -11.29 -1.61
CA PRO A 32 22.63 -11.44 -2.93
C PRO A 32 21.68 -11.11 -4.08
N ASP A 33 20.42 -11.50 -3.95
CA ASP A 33 19.31 -11.16 -4.85
C ASP A 33 19.13 -9.65 -5.10
N SER A 34 19.56 -8.79 -4.17
CA SER A 34 19.37 -7.34 -4.30
C SER A 34 20.12 -6.76 -5.50
N LYS A 35 21.25 -7.38 -5.89
CA LYS A 35 22.15 -6.91 -6.95
C LYS A 35 21.44 -6.79 -8.31
N ASP A 36 20.54 -7.73 -8.59
CA ASP A 36 19.84 -7.82 -9.87
C ASP A 36 18.44 -7.20 -9.83
N LYS A 37 17.98 -6.82 -8.63
CA LYS A 37 16.63 -6.28 -8.37
C LYS A 37 16.63 -4.75 -8.28
N VAL A 38 17.67 -4.13 -7.71
CA VAL A 38 17.72 -2.68 -7.49
C VAL A 38 19.17 -2.19 -7.45
N ASP A 39 19.41 -0.95 -7.87
CA ASP A 39 20.73 -0.32 -7.68
C ASP A 39 21.04 -0.21 -6.17
N ILE A 40 22.19 -0.73 -5.75
CA ILE A 40 22.66 -0.71 -4.37
C ILE A 40 22.80 0.73 -3.84
N GLU A 41 22.99 1.73 -4.73
CA GLU A 41 23.01 3.13 -4.35
C GLU A 41 21.63 3.64 -3.89
N VAL A 42 20.53 3.00 -4.29
CA VAL A 42 19.17 3.32 -3.83
C VAL A 42 18.95 2.81 -2.41
N LEU A 43 19.48 1.63 -2.10
CA LEU A 43 19.38 0.99 -0.78
C LEU A 43 20.38 1.58 0.23
N VAL A 44 21.57 1.98 -0.23
CA VAL A 44 22.63 2.61 0.55
C VAL A 44 23.12 3.87 -0.17
N PRO A 45 22.39 4.99 -0.04
CA PRO A 45 22.69 6.23 -0.74
C PRO A 45 23.95 6.93 -0.21
N LYS A 46 24.46 7.87 -1.02
CA LYS A 46 25.52 8.79 -0.58
C LYS A 46 24.98 9.69 0.54
N GLY A 47 25.83 10.03 1.50
CA GLY A 47 25.44 10.84 2.66
C GLY A 47 24.63 10.09 3.71
N ILE A 48 24.59 8.75 3.65
CA ILE A 48 23.97 7.93 4.71
C ILE A 48 24.66 8.20 6.05
N THR A 49 23.84 8.35 7.09
CA THR A 49 24.29 8.59 8.45
C THR A 49 24.08 7.35 9.31
N SER A 50 24.85 7.22 10.38
CA SER A 50 24.71 6.15 11.36
C SER A 50 24.58 6.72 12.77
N CYS A 51 23.70 6.15 13.58
CA CYS A 51 23.62 6.44 15.00
C CYS A 51 23.44 5.15 15.81
N LYS A 52 23.89 5.14 17.07
CA LYS A 52 23.53 4.08 18.01
C LYS A 52 22.17 4.39 18.62
N PHE A 53 21.44 3.36 19.02
CA PHE A 53 20.22 3.50 19.80
C PHE A 53 20.13 2.38 20.83
N ASP A 54 19.42 2.65 21.93
CA ASP A 54 19.06 1.65 22.92
C ASP A 54 17.54 1.46 22.89
N THR A 55 17.09 0.22 22.70
CA THR A 55 15.67 -0.11 22.72
C THR A 55 15.09 0.07 24.13
N HIS A 56 13.77 -0.02 24.26
CA HIS A 56 13.11 -0.01 25.56
C HIS A 56 13.46 -1.21 26.46
N LEU A 57 14.09 -2.25 25.88
CA LEU A 57 14.60 -3.45 26.53
C LEU A 57 16.11 -3.36 26.82
N ASP A 58 16.71 -2.17 26.71
CA ASP A 58 18.13 -1.91 26.94
C ASP A 58 19.06 -2.69 25.99
N GLU A 59 18.57 -3.06 24.81
CA GLU A 59 19.37 -3.64 23.74
C GLU A 59 19.95 -2.53 22.85
N THR A 60 21.28 -2.50 22.69
CA THR A 60 21.94 -1.53 21.83
C THR A 60 21.97 -2.00 20.38
N GLY A 61 21.56 -1.11 19.47
CA GLY A 61 21.63 -1.29 18.03
C GLY A 61 22.31 -0.12 17.31
N THR A 62 22.51 -0.29 16.01
CA THR A 62 22.97 0.77 15.09
C THR A 62 21.91 0.98 14.03
N LEU A 63 21.48 2.23 13.84
CA LEU A 63 20.54 2.67 12.83
C LEU A 63 21.28 3.41 11.72
N TYR A 64 20.95 3.10 10.47
CA TYR A 64 21.47 3.77 9.28
C TYR A 64 20.34 4.51 8.58
N SER A 65 20.50 5.83 8.40
CA SER A 65 19.46 6.72 7.87
C SER A 65 19.93 7.48 6.64
N SER A 66 19.03 7.73 5.70
CA SER A 66 19.28 8.56 4.53
C SER A 66 19.67 10.01 4.91
N ALA A 67 20.13 10.80 3.94
CA ALA A 67 20.35 12.23 4.13
C ALA A 67 19.07 12.97 4.56
N GLU A 68 17.90 12.47 4.15
CA GLU A 68 16.57 12.98 4.51
C GLU A 68 16.07 12.45 5.87
N LYS A 69 16.92 11.73 6.61
CA LYS A 69 16.67 11.12 7.92
C LYS A 69 15.73 9.91 7.90
N ASP A 70 15.37 9.38 6.74
CA ASP A 70 14.62 8.13 6.66
C ASP A 70 15.46 6.95 7.16
N PRO A 71 14.97 6.15 8.13
CA PRO A 71 15.68 4.97 8.59
C PRO A 71 15.62 3.91 7.50
N LEU A 72 16.79 3.45 7.02
CA LEU A 72 16.91 2.47 5.94
C LEU A 72 17.29 1.08 6.46
N TRP A 73 18.22 1.02 7.40
CA TRP A 73 18.70 -0.25 7.94
C TRP A 73 18.94 -0.14 9.42
N PHE A 74 18.75 -1.23 10.17
CA PHE A 74 19.20 -1.30 11.55
C PHE A 74 19.90 -2.63 11.81
N SER A 75 20.73 -2.69 12.84
CA SER A 75 21.35 -3.92 13.30
C SER A 75 21.38 -3.93 14.81
N MET A 76 21.23 -5.10 15.41
CA MET A 76 21.28 -5.29 16.86
C MET A 76 22.66 -5.83 17.28
N GLY A 77 23.10 -5.45 18.48
CA GLY A 77 24.34 -5.95 19.08
C GLY A 77 24.28 -7.44 19.47
N LYS A 78 25.37 -7.96 20.06
CA LYS A 78 25.64 -9.39 20.34
C LYS A 78 24.65 -10.13 21.29
N GLY A 79 23.48 -9.57 21.59
CA GLY A 79 22.48 -10.14 22.51
C GLY A 79 21.10 -10.43 21.93
N GLY A 80 20.84 -10.13 20.64
CA GLY A 80 19.61 -10.50 19.93
C GLY A 80 19.89 -11.45 18.76
N LEU A 81 18.83 -12.13 18.26
CA LEU A 81 18.77 -13.05 17.10
C LEU A 81 20.15 -13.38 16.51
N THR A 82 20.69 -14.53 16.90
CA THR A 82 21.98 -15.11 16.51
C THR A 82 22.68 -14.41 15.32
N GLN A 83 23.73 -13.65 15.66
CA GLN A 83 24.60 -12.85 14.79
C GLN A 83 24.00 -11.52 14.30
N SER A 84 24.85 -10.49 14.34
CA SER A 84 24.58 -9.12 13.95
C SER A 84 24.09 -9.02 12.49
N ASN A 85 22.82 -9.29 12.26
CA ASN A 85 22.22 -9.24 10.93
C ASN A 85 21.72 -7.83 10.67
N LEU A 86 22.07 -7.31 9.50
CA LEU A 86 21.62 -6.03 9.01
C LEU A 86 20.17 -6.20 8.52
N ILE A 87 19.23 -5.52 9.15
CA ILE A 87 17.79 -5.69 8.92
C ILE A 87 17.27 -4.47 8.14
N PRO A 88 16.59 -4.67 6.99
CA PRO A 88 15.98 -3.57 6.25
C PRO A 88 14.77 -3.01 7.02
N THR A 89 14.53 -1.72 6.89
CA THR A 89 13.26 -1.10 7.35
C THR A 89 12.18 -1.22 6.28
N VAL A 90 10.93 -0.86 6.62
CA VAL A 90 9.87 -0.77 5.62
C VAL A 90 10.19 0.25 4.52
N TYR A 91 10.90 1.35 4.83
CA TYR A 91 11.36 2.31 3.82
C TYR A 91 12.31 1.68 2.80
N THR A 92 13.19 0.78 3.24
CA THR A 92 14.09 0.03 2.34
C THR A 92 13.33 -1.00 1.53
N LEU A 93 12.36 -1.70 2.15
CA LEU A 93 11.51 -2.63 1.46
C LEU A 93 10.57 -1.95 0.45
N TRP A 94 10.15 -0.71 0.66
CA TRP A 94 9.36 0.03 -0.33
C TRP A 94 10.18 0.41 -1.57
N LYS A 95 11.51 0.53 -1.43
CA LYS A 95 12.43 0.70 -2.56
C LYS A 95 12.72 -0.61 -3.28
N CYS A 96 12.68 -1.74 -2.57
CA CYS A 96 12.88 -3.07 -3.14
C CYS A 96 11.99 -4.11 -2.42
N PRO A 97 10.70 -4.26 -2.82
CA PRO A 97 9.75 -5.13 -2.11
C PRO A 97 10.15 -6.61 -2.10
N THR A 98 10.90 -7.02 -3.12
CA THR A 98 11.38 -8.39 -3.33
C THR A 98 12.73 -8.67 -2.65
N LEU A 99 13.18 -7.79 -1.75
CA LEU A 99 14.45 -7.94 -1.02
C LEU A 99 14.41 -9.12 -0.03
N LEU A 100 13.23 -9.41 0.55
CA LEU A 100 13.00 -10.52 1.48
C LEU A 100 11.92 -11.46 0.94
N PRO A 101 11.95 -12.76 1.31
CA PRO A 101 10.82 -13.66 1.10
C PRO A 101 9.54 -13.08 1.70
N THR A 102 8.45 -13.11 0.94
CA THR A 102 7.22 -12.40 1.28
C THR A 102 6.12 -13.34 1.75
N ILE A 103 5.66 -13.14 2.98
CA ILE A 103 4.49 -13.82 3.54
C ILE A 103 3.29 -12.88 3.41
N SER A 104 2.14 -13.42 3.01
CA SER A 104 0.91 -12.63 2.85
C SER A 104 -0.11 -13.01 3.91
N THR A 105 -0.74 -12.01 4.53
CA THR A 105 -1.66 -12.19 5.66
C THR A 105 -2.97 -11.43 5.45
N PRO A 106 -4.07 -11.85 6.09
CA PRO A 106 -5.30 -11.08 6.13
C PRO A 106 -5.09 -9.68 6.73
N ALA A 107 -5.88 -8.71 6.28
CA ALA A 107 -5.80 -7.32 6.74
C ALA A 107 -5.91 -7.18 8.28
N ALA A 108 -6.74 -8.01 8.92
CA ALA A 108 -6.96 -8.01 10.37
C ALA A 108 -5.70 -8.39 11.18
N VAL A 109 -4.72 -9.07 10.57
CA VAL A 109 -3.50 -9.53 11.25
C VAL A 109 -2.42 -8.45 11.28
N ILE A 110 -2.39 -7.53 10.31
CA ILE A 110 -1.36 -6.47 10.22
C ILE A 110 -1.30 -5.58 11.48
N PRO A 111 -2.43 -5.07 12.03
CA PRO A 111 -2.44 -4.24 13.24
C PRO A 111 -2.01 -5.03 14.48
N ILE A 112 -2.34 -6.32 14.54
CA ILE A 112 -1.92 -7.23 15.61
C ILE A 112 -0.39 -7.39 15.56
N LEU A 113 0.19 -7.52 14.37
CA LEU A 113 1.65 -7.61 14.18
C LEU A 113 2.38 -6.32 14.56
N VAL A 114 1.75 -5.16 14.41
CA VAL A 114 2.27 -3.84 14.84
C VAL A 114 2.18 -3.69 16.37
N GLY A 115 1.24 -4.38 17.02
CA GLY A 115 0.83 -4.14 18.41
C GLY A 115 1.20 -5.22 19.45
N THR A 116 1.30 -6.50 19.12
CA THR A 116 1.44 -7.59 20.11
C THR A 116 2.16 -8.81 19.53
N ASP A 117 2.52 -9.76 20.41
CA ASP A 117 3.13 -11.03 20.02
C ASP A 117 2.26 -11.79 19.01
N PRO A 118 2.88 -12.54 18.07
CA PRO A 118 2.27 -12.92 16.80
C PRO A 118 1.50 -14.25 16.88
N TYR A 119 0.31 -14.30 16.26
CA TYR A 119 -0.45 -15.53 16.01
C TYR A 119 -0.85 -15.67 14.53
N THR A 120 -0.79 -16.92 14.07
CA THR A 120 -1.32 -17.53 12.83
C THR A 120 -1.10 -16.76 11.53
N LEU A 121 0.02 -17.07 10.89
CA LEU A 121 0.18 -16.87 9.45
C LEU A 121 -0.73 -17.86 8.71
N VAL A 122 -1.38 -17.39 7.66
CA VAL A 122 -2.11 -18.28 6.75
C VAL A 122 -1.09 -18.96 5.83
N PRO A 123 -1.25 -20.26 5.53
CA PRO A 123 -0.36 -21.01 4.66
C PRO A 123 -0.03 -20.26 3.37
N SER A 124 1.26 -20.01 3.16
CA SER A 124 1.83 -19.50 1.91
C SER A 124 2.74 -20.58 1.32
N PRO A 125 2.74 -20.81 -0.01
CA PRO A 125 3.52 -21.88 -0.65
C PRO A 125 5.02 -21.81 -0.39
N ILE A 126 5.52 -20.64 0.00
CA ILE A 126 6.93 -20.43 0.33
C ILE A 126 7.26 -20.82 1.77
N LEU A 127 6.27 -20.96 2.67
CA LEU A 127 6.51 -21.20 4.10
C LEU A 127 7.40 -22.43 4.31
N PRO A 128 7.18 -23.60 3.69
CA PRO A 128 8.00 -24.79 3.91
C PRO A 128 9.49 -24.62 3.56
N SER A 129 9.83 -23.61 2.75
CA SER A 129 11.23 -23.31 2.35
C SER A 129 11.94 -22.31 3.26
N LEU A 130 11.24 -21.74 4.25
CA LEU A 130 11.81 -20.76 5.17
C LEU A 130 12.43 -21.44 6.39
N THR A 131 13.58 -20.95 6.85
CA THR A 131 14.26 -21.50 8.04
C THR A 131 14.14 -20.57 9.23
N GLN A 132 14.25 -21.11 10.44
CA GLN A 132 14.26 -20.38 11.69
C GLN A 132 15.33 -19.27 11.66
N GLY A 133 14.93 -18.07 12.07
CA GLY A 133 15.79 -16.88 12.04
C GLY A 133 15.88 -16.17 10.70
N GLN A 134 15.36 -16.74 9.61
CA GLN A 134 15.33 -16.10 8.30
C GLN A 134 14.44 -14.84 8.31
N LEU A 135 14.93 -13.74 7.74
CA LEU A 135 14.18 -12.50 7.60
C LEU A 135 13.09 -12.64 6.53
N VAL A 136 11.92 -12.10 6.83
CA VAL A 136 10.74 -12.14 5.96
C VAL A 136 10.06 -10.77 5.92
N SER A 137 9.48 -10.44 4.77
CA SER A 137 8.55 -9.33 4.63
C SER A 137 7.12 -9.85 4.77
N ILE A 138 6.25 -9.10 5.45
CA ILE A 138 4.83 -9.43 5.58
C ILE A 138 4.00 -8.37 4.85
N THR A 139 3.12 -8.86 3.99
CA THR A 139 2.20 -8.06 3.17
C THR A 139 0.76 -8.39 3.52
N GLN A 140 -0.16 -7.50 3.14
CA GLN A 140 -1.58 -7.80 3.12
C GLN A 140 -1.93 -8.61 1.87
N TYR A 141 -2.96 -9.47 1.94
CA TYR A 141 -3.48 -10.14 0.76
C TYR A 141 -3.75 -9.19 -0.40
N ARG A 142 -3.32 -9.62 -1.59
CA ARG A 142 -3.49 -8.88 -2.86
C ARG A 142 -2.75 -7.54 -2.89
N SER A 143 -1.86 -7.28 -1.92
CA SER A 143 -0.91 -6.17 -1.94
C SER A 143 0.51 -6.71 -2.07
N THR A 144 1.34 -5.98 -2.80
CA THR A 144 2.78 -6.28 -2.90
C THR A 144 3.61 -5.42 -1.94
N THR A 145 2.94 -4.58 -1.15
CA THR A 145 3.59 -3.58 -0.30
C THR A 145 3.94 -4.17 1.07
N PRO A 146 5.24 -4.27 1.42
CA PRO A 146 5.66 -4.75 2.72
C PRO A 146 5.23 -3.80 3.83
N LEU A 147 4.51 -4.32 4.83
CA LEU A 147 4.03 -3.54 5.97
C LEU A 147 4.77 -3.90 7.26
N VAL A 148 5.31 -5.12 7.35
CA VAL A 148 6.03 -5.61 8.53
C VAL A 148 7.30 -6.36 8.09
N VAL A 149 8.35 -6.23 8.89
CA VAL A 149 9.60 -6.96 8.82
C VAL A 149 9.66 -7.90 10.01
N GLY A 150 9.76 -9.21 9.74
CA GLY A 150 9.84 -10.24 10.77
C GLY A 150 11.02 -11.18 10.56
N SER A 151 11.25 -12.04 11.55
CA SER A 151 12.12 -13.21 11.44
C SER A 151 11.32 -14.47 11.73
N MET A 152 11.55 -15.55 10.99
CA MET A 152 10.95 -16.86 11.32
C MET A 152 11.32 -17.28 12.74
N ALA A 153 10.33 -17.71 13.52
CA ALA A 153 10.51 -18.16 14.91
C ALA A 153 10.76 -19.66 15.01
N ILE A 154 10.24 -20.41 14.03
CA ILE A 154 10.40 -21.86 13.83
C ILE A 154 10.70 -22.11 12.35
N ASP A 155 11.14 -23.32 12.02
CA ASP A 155 11.29 -23.71 10.63
C ASP A 155 9.93 -23.73 9.93
N GLY A 156 9.93 -23.29 8.68
CA GLY A 156 8.74 -23.18 7.87
C GLY A 156 8.10 -24.52 7.52
N SER A 157 8.89 -25.60 7.53
CA SER A 157 8.43 -26.99 7.43
C SER A 157 7.76 -27.50 8.71
N GLU A 158 8.03 -26.87 9.86
CA GLU A 158 7.41 -27.19 11.15
C GLU A 158 6.06 -26.49 11.33
N LEU A 159 5.74 -25.49 10.48
CA LEU A 159 4.41 -24.91 10.38
C LEU A 159 3.47 -25.93 9.73
N ARG A 160 2.88 -26.81 10.54
CA ARG A 160 1.86 -27.75 10.08
C ARG A 160 0.52 -27.04 9.88
N ASP A 161 -0.23 -27.44 8.84
CA ASP A 161 -1.63 -27.05 8.59
C ASP A 161 -2.61 -27.68 9.62
N ASN A 162 -2.17 -27.85 10.86
CA ASN A 162 -3.00 -28.37 11.93
C ASN A 162 -3.65 -27.19 12.67
N ALA A 163 -4.99 -27.13 12.64
CA ALA A 163 -5.78 -26.09 13.31
C ALA A 163 -5.50 -25.99 14.83
N ASP A 164 -4.90 -27.02 15.43
CA ASP A 164 -4.64 -27.11 16.87
C ASP A 164 -3.27 -26.59 17.34
N GLN A 165 -2.37 -26.18 16.43
CA GLN A 165 -1.04 -25.71 16.85
C GLN A 165 -1.02 -24.19 17.09
N LYS A 166 -1.33 -23.78 18.33
CA LYS A 166 -1.04 -22.43 18.82
C LYS A 166 0.47 -22.25 18.97
N GLY A 167 1.12 -21.59 18.00
CA GLY A 167 2.57 -21.35 18.01
C GLY A 167 2.98 -20.04 17.32
N LYS A 168 4.13 -19.48 17.74
CA LYS A 168 4.71 -18.27 17.14
C LYS A 168 5.39 -18.63 15.83
N ALA A 169 4.91 -18.12 14.69
CA ALA A 169 5.48 -18.40 13.37
C ALA A 169 6.60 -17.43 12.97
N THR A 170 6.43 -16.14 13.27
CA THR A 170 7.41 -15.08 12.98
C THR A 170 7.49 -14.10 14.13
N VAL A 171 8.67 -13.62 14.50
CA VAL A 171 8.88 -12.52 15.46
C VAL A 171 8.87 -11.18 14.72
N THR A 172 8.00 -10.25 15.11
CA THR A 172 7.98 -8.90 14.51
C THR A 172 9.16 -8.06 14.97
N LEU A 173 10.00 -7.65 14.02
CA LEU A 173 11.14 -6.77 14.26
C LEU A 173 10.72 -5.31 14.11
N HIS A 174 10.12 -4.94 12.98
CA HIS A 174 9.75 -3.57 12.63
C HIS A 174 8.49 -3.54 11.77
N ALA A 175 7.67 -2.49 11.90
CA ALA A 175 6.44 -2.34 11.11
C ALA A 175 6.17 -0.89 10.71
N ALA A 176 5.41 -0.71 9.62
CA ALA A 176 4.84 0.58 9.24
C ALA A 176 3.90 1.07 10.36
N GLY A 177 4.08 2.32 10.79
CA GLY A 177 3.34 2.89 11.92
C GLY A 177 4.00 2.71 13.29
N ASP A 178 5.09 1.94 13.39
CA ASP A 178 5.85 1.84 14.65
C ASP A 178 6.75 3.07 14.91
N THR A 179 7.42 3.09 16.07
CA THR A 179 8.23 4.25 16.45
C THR A 179 9.49 4.42 15.62
N LEU A 180 10.02 3.36 15.00
CA LEU A 180 11.13 3.48 14.07
C LEU A 180 10.65 4.09 12.75
N TRP A 181 9.49 3.67 12.24
CA TRP A 181 8.87 4.30 11.07
C TRP A 181 8.61 5.79 11.32
N ALA A 182 8.12 6.12 12.52
CA ALA A 182 7.80 7.49 12.92
C ALA A 182 9.03 8.42 13.06
N LEU A 183 10.26 7.88 13.12
CA LEU A 183 11.50 8.66 13.11
C LEU A 183 11.88 9.16 11.71
N GLY A 184 11.35 8.54 10.64
CA GLY A 184 11.57 8.98 9.26
C GLY A 184 10.58 10.06 8.81
N SER A 185 10.44 10.18 7.50
CA SER A 185 9.53 11.10 6.79
C SER A 185 8.05 10.78 6.99
N LYS A 186 7.72 9.61 7.56
CA LYS A 186 6.35 9.09 7.74
C LYS A 186 5.63 8.93 6.40
N GLN A 187 6.38 8.58 5.35
CA GLN A 187 5.81 8.22 4.05
C GLN A 187 4.79 7.09 4.23
N GLU A 188 3.67 7.23 3.53
CA GLU A 188 2.68 6.17 3.43
C GLU A 188 3.18 5.04 2.50
N PRO A 189 2.76 3.80 2.72
CA PRO A 189 3.14 2.69 1.86
C PRO A 189 2.73 2.94 0.39
N PRO A 190 3.59 2.64 -0.62
CA PRO A 190 3.39 3.04 -2.03
C PRO A 190 2.09 2.61 -2.72
N GLU A 191 1.39 1.57 -2.24
CA GLU A 191 0.09 1.14 -2.80
C GLU A 191 -1.14 1.72 -2.10
N GLY A 192 -1.02 2.65 -1.14
CA GLY A 192 -2.14 3.45 -0.64
C GLY A 192 -3.35 2.65 -0.08
N LYS A 193 -3.28 2.38 1.23
CA LYS A 193 -4.34 2.11 2.24
C LYS A 193 -3.89 0.99 3.16
N GLN A 194 -3.37 1.35 4.34
CA GLN A 194 -3.62 0.52 5.51
C GLN A 194 -5.12 0.67 5.84
N PRO A 195 -5.87 -0.42 6.06
CA PRO A 195 -7.06 -0.31 6.89
C PRO A 195 -6.58 0.07 8.30
N GLU A 196 -7.01 1.24 8.79
CA GLU A 196 -6.97 1.57 10.20
C GLU A 196 -7.75 0.46 10.92
N ALA A 197 -7.09 -0.36 11.74
CA ALA A 197 -7.81 -1.21 12.68
C ALA A 197 -7.75 -0.60 14.07
N ASP A 198 -8.94 -0.49 14.62
CA ASP A 198 -9.22 -0.27 16.02
C ASP A 198 -8.49 -1.28 16.89
N ILE A 199 -7.84 -0.77 17.93
CA ILE A 199 -7.29 -1.58 19.01
C ILE A 199 -8.45 -1.83 19.99
N THR A 200 -9.13 -2.96 19.88
CA THR A 200 -9.96 -3.51 20.96
C THR A 200 -9.40 -4.89 21.36
N PRO A 201 -9.02 -5.10 22.64
CA PRO A 201 -8.58 -6.40 23.12
C PRO A 201 -9.81 -7.23 23.48
N VAL A 202 -10.00 -8.42 22.88
CA VAL A 202 -11.03 -9.36 23.34
C VAL A 202 -10.40 -10.73 23.59
N ALA A 203 -10.47 -11.12 24.85
CA ALA A 203 -10.15 -12.45 25.35
C ALA A 203 -11.37 -13.37 25.15
N GLY A 204 -11.09 -14.60 24.69
CA GLY A 204 -11.92 -15.78 24.93
C GLY A 204 -13.13 -15.97 24.01
N ALA A 205 -13.02 -16.94 23.11
CA ALA A 205 -14.06 -17.94 22.82
C ALA A 205 -13.47 -18.97 21.86
N VAL A 206 -13.22 -20.15 22.41
CA VAL A 206 -12.95 -21.38 21.67
C VAL A 206 -14.27 -21.99 21.22
N ASP A 207 -14.17 -22.74 20.14
CA ASP A 207 -14.89 -23.99 19.87
C ASP A 207 -16.05 -23.93 18.87
N GLY A 208 -16.01 -24.88 17.94
CA GLY A 208 -17.08 -25.16 16.99
C GLY A 208 -16.65 -25.13 15.53
N VAL A 209 -16.72 -26.32 14.92
CA VAL A 209 -16.71 -26.62 13.48
C VAL A 209 -15.35 -27.02 12.93
N THR A 210 -15.11 -28.34 12.86
CA THR A 210 -14.82 -29.03 11.60
C THR A 210 -14.80 -30.55 11.83
N GLU A 211 -15.97 -31.18 11.71
CA GLU A 211 -16.07 -32.59 11.33
C GLU A 211 -16.09 -32.72 9.81
N ALA A 212 -15.59 -33.87 9.34
CA ALA A 212 -15.73 -34.46 8.02
C ALA A 212 -14.73 -34.01 6.93
N LEU A 213 -13.65 -34.80 6.79
CA LEU A 213 -13.40 -35.73 5.66
C LEU A 213 -11.89 -35.97 5.49
N GLU A 214 -11.37 -36.95 6.23
CA GLU A 214 -10.15 -37.67 5.87
C GLU A 214 -10.42 -38.63 4.70
N GLY A 215 -9.38 -38.87 3.89
CA GLY A 215 -9.24 -40.14 3.18
C GLY A 215 -8.41 -40.06 1.92
N VAL A 216 -7.10 -40.35 2.01
CA VAL A 216 -6.38 -41.42 1.27
C VAL A 216 -4.87 -41.23 1.51
N LYS A 217 -4.27 -42.20 2.19
CA LYS A 217 -2.83 -42.44 2.38
C LYS A 217 -2.22 -42.99 1.09
N LEU A 218 -0.94 -42.71 0.83
CA LEU A 218 0.02 -43.71 0.34
C LEU A 218 1.44 -43.36 0.81
N ASP A 219 2.10 -44.40 1.33
CA ASP A 219 3.37 -44.47 2.03
C ASP A 219 4.61 -44.44 1.10
N GLY A 220 5.79 -44.19 1.68
CA GLY A 220 7.08 -44.52 1.06
C GLY A 220 8.30 -43.84 1.68
N GLU A 221 8.91 -44.50 2.68
CA GLU A 221 10.24 -44.22 3.24
C GLU A 221 11.38 -44.47 2.22
N ALA A 222 12.48 -43.71 2.31
CA ALA A 222 13.80 -44.23 2.71
C ALA A 222 14.93 -43.19 2.55
N ASP A 223 15.66 -43.05 3.66
CA ASP A 223 17.04 -42.60 3.92
C ASP A 223 18.03 -42.37 2.77
N GLY A 224 18.99 -41.47 3.05
CA GLY A 224 20.35 -41.62 2.54
C GLY A 224 21.15 -40.33 2.43
N ASP A 225 21.77 -39.92 3.52
CA ASP A 225 22.73 -38.82 3.65
C ASP A 225 23.95 -38.99 2.71
N SER A 226 24.35 -37.91 2.03
CA SER A 226 25.75 -37.70 1.63
C SER A 226 26.03 -36.22 1.38
N ILE A 227 26.87 -35.68 2.25
CA ILE A 227 27.53 -34.37 2.18
C ILE A 227 28.32 -34.23 0.87
N GLY A 228 28.08 -33.15 0.13
CA GLY A 228 28.86 -32.77 -1.04
C GLY A 228 28.75 -31.26 -1.31
N GLU A 229 29.90 -30.57 -1.29
CA GLU A 229 30.09 -29.16 -1.64
C GLU A 229 29.30 -28.75 -2.91
N LYS A 230 28.49 -27.69 -2.84
CA LYS A 230 27.92 -27.07 -4.06
C LYS A 230 28.66 -25.79 -4.44
N ALA A 231 29.37 -25.94 -5.55
CA ALA A 231 29.98 -24.91 -6.36
C ALA A 231 28.98 -23.85 -6.85
N ALA A 232 29.48 -22.65 -7.12
CA ALA A 232 28.73 -21.57 -7.77
C ALA A 232 28.13 -22.05 -9.10
N VAL A 233 26.80 -21.97 -9.23
CA VAL A 233 26.08 -22.39 -10.43
C VAL A 233 26.25 -21.31 -11.50
N THR A 234 26.90 -21.65 -12.61
CA THR A 234 26.98 -20.81 -13.81
C THR A 234 25.66 -20.87 -14.57
N GLU A 235 25.04 -19.71 -14.81
CA GLU A 235 23.80 -19.60 -15.61
C GLU A 235 24.10 -19.83 -17.10
N ARG A 236 23.24 -20.62 -17.78
CA ARG A 236 23.41 -20.90 -19.21
C ARG A 236 22.56 -19.99 -20.09
N ALA A 237 23.04 -19.74 -21.30
CA ALA A 237 22.25 -19.05 -22.32
C ALA A 237 21.08 -19.94 -22.83
N PRO A 238 19.94 -19.34 -23.19
CA PRO A 238 18.83 -20.07 -23.82
C PRO A 238 19.24 -20.59 -25.20
N THR A 239 18.82 -21.82 -25.50
CA THR A 239 19.04 -22.43 -26.82
C THR A 239 18.06 -21.90 -27.85
N ALA A 240 18.44 -21.98 -29.13
CA ALA A 240 17.58 -21.54 -30.22
C ALA A 240 16.24 -22.29 -30.28
N GLN A 241 16.20 -23.56 -29.86
CA GLN A 241 14.97 -24.37 -29.82
C GLN A 241 14.03 -23.95 -28.69
N GLU A 242 14.56 -23.61 -27.52
CA GLU A 242 13.77 -23.10 -26.38
C GLU A 242 13.12 -21.76 -26.73
N ILE A 243 13.87 -20.88 -27.38
CA ILE A 243 13.38 -19.59 -27.87
C ILE A 243 12.32 -19.79 -28.94
N GLU A 244 12.56 -20.67 -29.91
CA GLU A 244 11.60 -20.97 -30.97
C GLU A 244 10.29 -21.50 -30.40
N THR A 245 10.34 -22.43 -29.43
CA THR A 245 9.14 -23.01 -28.81
C THR A 245 8.26 -21.94 -28.18
N THR A 246 8.84 -21.06 -27.37
CA THR A 246 8.11 -19.96 -26.71
C THR A 246 7.64 -18.89 -27.71
N LEU A 247 8.44 -18.60 -28.74
CA LEU A 247 8.06 -17.65 -29.79
C LEU A 247 6.93 -18.20 -30.67
N ARG A 248 6.89 -19.52 -30.92
CA ARG A 248 5.78 -20.17 -31.62
C ARG A 248 4.49 -20.08 -30.80
N ALA A 249 4.55 -20.38 -29.50
CA ALA A 249 3.43 -20.24 -28.59
C ALA A 249 2.91 -18.78 -28.53
N THR A 250 3.83 -17.81 -28.50
CA THR A 250 3.50 -16.37 -28.56
C THR A 250 2.81 -16.00 -29.88
N THR A 251 3.28 -16.57 -30.99
CA THR A 251 2.71 -16.31 -32.33
C THR A 251 1.29 -16.85 -32.45
N LEU A 252 1.03 -18.08 -31.96
CA LEU A 252 -0.32 -18.63 -31.89
C LEU A 252 -1.24 -17.76 -31.01
N TYR A 253 -0.71 -17.27 -29.89
CA TYR A 253 -1.46 -16.41 -28.97
C TYR A 253 -1.86 -15.08 -29.61
N ALA A 254 -0.95 -14.47 -30.37
CA ALA A 254 -1.22 -13.26 -31.13
C ALA A 254 -2.25 -13.52 -32.25
N LEU A 255 -2.12 -14.63 -32.99
CA LEU A 255 -3.03 -14.99 -34.09
C LEU A 255 -4.44 -15.30 -33.60
N ALA A 256 -4.60 -15.97 -32.44
CA ALA A 256 -5.90 -16.26 -31.84
C ALA A 256 -6.68 -15.00 -31.42
N ARG A 257 -5.98 -13.86 -31.24
CA ARG A 257 -6.53 -12.56 -30.83
C ARG A 257 -6.48 -11.51 -31.94
N LEU A 258 -6.08 -11.92 -33.15
CA LEU A 258 -6.03 -11.04 -34.30
C LEU A 258 -7.44 -10.88 -34.86
N ASP A 259 -7.87 -9.64 -35.08
CA ASP A 259 -9.14 -9.35 -35.74
C ASP A 259 -9.04 -9.73 -37.23
N ALA A 260 -10.00 -10.52 -37.73
CA ALA A 260 -10.07 -10.89 -39.14
C ALA A 260 -10.15 -9.66 -40.07
N ALA A 261 -10.71 -8.54 -39.60
CA ALA A 261 -10.76 -7.29 -40.34
C ALA A 261 -9.38 -6.64 -40.55
N SER A 262 -8.34 -7.07 -39.81
CA SER A 262 -6.98 -6.55 -39.97
C SER A 262 -6.17 -7.20 -41.10
N LEU A 263 -6.75 -8.20 -41.79
CA LEU A 263 -6.11 -8.92 -42.90
C LEU A 263 -6.56 -8.36 -44.27
N PRO A 264 -5.68 -8.30 -45.29
CA PRO A 264 -4.30 -8.77 -45.30
C PRO A 264 -3.34 -7.85 -44.53
N LEU A 265 -2.49 -8.43 -43.68
CA LEU A 265 -1.57 -7.71 -42.80
C LEU A 265 -0.11 -7.95 -43.18
N PRO A 266 0.76 -6.93 -43.29
CA PRO A 266 2.19 -7.14 -43.49
C PRO A 266 2.82 -7.99 -42.39
N ALA A 267 3.67 -8.95 -42.77
CA ALA A 267 4.35 -9.83 -41.83
C ALA A 267 5.17 -9.03 -40.80
N SER A 268 5.81 -7.94 -41.23
CA SER A 268 6.56 -7.00 -40.38
C SER A 268 5.68 -6.37 -39.28
N THR A 269 4.46 -5.95 -39.64
CA THR A 269 3.47 -5.38 -38.72
C THR A 269 2.90 -6.43 -37.77
N LEU A 270 2.60 -7.63 -38.28
CA LEU A 270 2.19 -8.76 -37.44
C LEU A 270 3.25 -9.03 -36.36
N TYR A 271 4.53 -9.04 -36.75
CA TYR A 271 5.62 -9.29 -35.82
C TYR A 271 5.79 -8.17 -34.78
N SER A 272 5.87 -6.92 -35.21
CA SER A 272 6.16 -5.79 -34.32
C SER A 272 5.00 -5.39 -33.41
N SER A 273 3.77 -5.45 -33.92
CA SER A 273 2.59 -4.87 -33.26
C SER A 273 1.67 -5.92 -32.62
N HIS A 274 1.82 -7.20 -32.98
CA HIS A 274 1.00 -8.28 -32.43
C HIS A 274 1.84 -9.37 -31.75
N ILE A 275 2.91 -9.88 -32.36
CA ILE A 275 3.71 -10.98 -31.77
C ILE A 275 4.58 -10.46 -30.61
N LEU A 276 5.41 -9.43 -30.82
CA LEU A 276 6.29 -8.91 -29.77
C LEU A 276 5.55 -8.40 -28.52
N PRO A 277 4.42 -7.67 -28.63
CA PRO A 277 3.67 -7.22 -27.46
C PRO A 277 2.92 -8.36 -26.75
N SER A 278 2.61 -9.44 -27.46
CA SER A 278 1.92 -10.63 -26.92
C SER A 278 2.86 -11.61 -26.20
N ARG A 279 4.16 -11.33 -26.17
CA ARG A 279 5.13 -12.13 -25.42
C ARG A 279 4.71 -12.20 -23.95
N PRO A 280 4.82 -13.37 -23.30
CA PRO A 280 4.50 -13.51 -21.90
C PRO A 280 5.41 -12.60 -21.06
N ALA A 281 4.83 -11.82 -20.15
CA ALA A 281 5.58 -10.99 -19.21
C ALA A 281 6.46 -11.84 -18.27
N ARG A 282 6.05 -13.09 -18.05
CA ARG A 282 6.81 -14.12 -17.31
C ARG A 282 6.75 -15.45 -18.07
N PRO A 283 7.67 -15.73 -19.01
CA PRO A 283 7.70 -17.00 -19.71
C PRO A 283 8.02 -18.13 -18.73
N THR A 284 7.31 -19.26 -18.86
CA THR A 284 7.76 -20.52 -18.27
C THR A 284 9.04 -20.94 -18.98
N VAL A 285 10.17 -20.83 -18.28
CA VAL A 285 11.47 -21.28 -18.80
C VAL A 285 11.40 -22.81 -18.93
N PRO A 286 11.66 -23.39 -20.13
CA PRO A 286 11.65 -24.84 -20.30
C PRO A 286 12.71 -25.48 -19.40
N SER A 287 12.28 -26.32 -18.47
CA SER A 287 13.19 -27.22 -17.76
C SER A 287 13.29 -28.50 -18.58
N SER A 288 14.25 -28.59 -19.50
CA SER A 288 14.59 -29.90 -20.06
C SER A 288 16.07 -30.06 -20.40
N ASN A 289 16.68 -30.88 -19.55
CA ASN A 289 17.69 -31.92 -19.78
C ASN A 289 19.18 -31.58 -19.90
N ALA A 290 19.93 -32.39 -19.13
CA ALA A 290 21.38 -32.62 -19.06
C ALA A 290 22.28 -31.65 -18.28
N THR A 291 21.84 -30.43 -17.96
CA THR A 291 22.62 -29.52 -17.10
C THR A 291 21.70 -28.84 -16.09
N GLU A 292 21.97 -29.05 -14.80
CA GLU A 292 21.30 -28.44 -13.63
C GLU A 292 21.53 -26.92 -13.53
N GLN A 293 21.64 -26.20 -14.65
CA GLN A 293 21.96 -24.78 -14.70
C GLN A 293 20.70 -23.97 -15.03
N PRO A 294 20.26 -23.06 -14.15
CA PRO A 294 19.11 -22.19 -14.39
C PRO A 294 19.41 -21.18 -15.52
N ILE A 295 18.35 -20.76 -16.22
CA ILE A 295 18.40 -19.67 -17.20
C ILE A 295 17.77 -18.43 -16.55
N ASP A 296 18.48 -17.30 -16.53
CA ASP A 296 17.93 -16.02 -16.09
C ASP A 296 16.70 -15.63 -16.95
N PRO A 297 15.52 -15.40 -16.32
CA PRO A 297 14.32 -14.97 -17.04
C PRO A 297 14.48 -13.68 -17.85
N LYS A 298 15.33 -12.73 -17.41
CA LYS A 298 15.56 -11.50 -18.17
C LYS A 298 16.36 -11.77 -19.45
N THR A 299 17.39 -12.60 -19.36
CA THR A 299 18.18 -13.08 -20.50
C THR A 299 17.34 -13.90 -21.47
N PHE A 300 16.39 -14.71 -20.96
CA PHE A 300 15.45 -15.42 -21.82
C PHE A 300 14.53 -14.46 -22.58
N LEU A 301 13.99 -13.45 -21.90
CA LEU A 301 13.10 -12.44 -22.49
C LEU A 301 13.79 -11.53 -23.50
N SER A 302 15.05 -11.15 -23.28
CA SER A 302 15.83 -10.35 -24.22
C SER A 302 16.15 -11.13 -25.50
N HIS A 303 16.35 -12.45 -25.37
CA HIS A 303 16.56 -13.35 -26.51
C HIS A 303 15.28 -13.87 -27.16
N LEU A 304 14.08 -13.58 -26.60
CA LEU A 304 12.79 -13.97 -27.17
C LEU A 304 12.44 -13.09 -28.38
N ASP A 305 13.21 -13.29 -29.45
CA ASP A 305 13.14 -12.63 -30.75
C ASP A 305 13.54 -13.62 -31.85
N ILE A 306 13.03 -13.39 -33.06
CA ILE A 306 13.28 -14.22 -34.23
C ILE A 306 14.76 -14.37 -34.59
N LYS A 307 15.60 -13.39 -34.24
CA LYS A 307 17.06 -13.43 -34.45
C LYS A 307 17.73 -14.59 -33.72
N HIS A 308 17.16 -15.04 -32.62
CA HIS A 308 17.69 -16.13 -31.80
C HIS A 308 17.00 -17.47 -32.06
N THR A 309 16.12 -17.55 -33.06
CA THR A 309 15.54 -18.81 -33.54
C THR A 309 16.39 -19.46 -34.64
N PRO A 310 16.23 -20.76 -34.91
CA PRO A 310 16.91 -21.45 -36.02
C PRO A 310 16.60 -20.84 -37.39
N HIS A 311 15.44 -20.21 -37.54
CA HIS A 311 15.01 -19.56 -38.78
C HIS A 311 15.73 -18.24 -39.06
N LYS A 312 16.15 -17.51 -38.01
CA LYS A 312 16.86 -16.20 -38.02
C LYS A 312 16.18 -15.05 -38.79
N LYS A 313 15.11 -15.33 -39.55
CA LYS A 313 14.36 -14.42 -40.42
C LYS A 313 12.87 -14.71 -40.30
N LEU A 314 12.05 -13.67 -40.50
CA LEU A 314 10.60 -13.72 -40.37
C LEU A 314 9.88 -14.57 -41.41
N ALA A 315 10.26 -14.45 -42.69
CA ALA A 315 9.61 -15.19 -43.76
C ALA A 315 9.74 -16.72 -43.60
N PRO A 316 10.93 -17.30 -43.33
CA PRO A 316 11.05 -18.74 -43.06
C PRO A 316 10.28 -19.22 -41.83
N PHE A 317 10.22 -18.41 -40.77
CA PHE A 317 9.47 -18.74 -39.55
C PHE A 317 7.96 -18.80 -39.81
N LEU A 318 7.38 -17.78 -40.44
CA LEU A 318 5.94 -17.76 -40.76
C LEU A 318 5.54 -18.86 -41.75
N LYS A 319 6.44 -19.24 -42.67
CA LYS A 319 6.22 -20.37 -43.58
C LYS A 319 6.02 -21.71 -42.84
N THR A 320 6.47 -21.85 -41.60
CA THR A 320 6.17 -23.05 -40.81
C THR A 320 4.69 -23.12 -40.44
N PHE A 321 4.09 -22.00 -40.02
CA PHE A 321 2.65 -21.90 -39.73
C PHE A 321 1.78 -22.03 -40.99
N GLU A 322 2.31 -21.64 -42.15
CA GLU A 322 1.66 -21.89 -43.44
C GLU A 322 1.64 -23.38 -43.79
N LYS A 323 2.74 -24.10 -43.57
CA LYS A 323 2.80 -25.56 -43.74
C LYS A 323 1.87 -26.29 -42.76
N ASP A 324 1.74 -25.77 -41.55
CA ASP A 324 0.84 -26.29 -40.52
C ASP A 324 -0.64 -25.93 -40.78
N GLY A 325 -0.94 -25.18 -41.85
CA GLY A 325 -2.31 -24.82 -42.25
C GLY A 325 -2.96 -23.71 -41.43
N ILE A 326 -2.20 -23.04 -40.56
CA ILE A 326 -2.72 -22.05 -39.59
C ILE A 326 -2.94 -20.68 -40.25
N LEU A 327 -2.09 -20.32 -41.22
CA LEU A 327 -2.17 -19.05 -41.95
C LEU A 327 -1.83 -19.24 -43.44
N LYS A 328 -2.16 -18.25 -44.26
CA LYS A 328 -1.74 -18.18 -45.67
C LYS A 328 -0.91 -16.94 -45.92
N LEU A 329 0.24 -17.11 -46.56
CA LEU A 329 1.14 -16.03 -46.93
C LEU A 329 1.01 -15.71 -48.43
N LYS A 330 1.17 -14.44 -48.77
CA LYS A 330 1.23 -13.99 -50.17
C LYS A 330 2.27 -12.89 -50.32
N ASP A 331 3.17 -13.05 -51.28
CA ASP A 331 4.09 -11.98 -51.67
C ASP A 331 3.37 -11.04 -52.65
N VAL A 332 3.28 -9.76 -52.29
CA VAL A 332 2.70 -8.72 -53.13
C VAL A 332 3.72 -7.61 -53.28
N ARG A 333 4.24 -7.44 -54.51
CA ARG A 333 5.20 -6.38 -54.86
C ARG A 333 6.45 -6.37 -53.96
N GLY A 334 6.92 -7.54 -53.52
CA GLY A 334 8.12 -7.68 -52.68
C GLY A 334 7.86 -7.54 -51.17
N GLU A 335 6.60 -7.40 -50.75
CA GLU A 335 6.19 -7.40 -49.35
C GLU A 335 5.43 -8.68 -49.01
N LEU A 336 5.86 -9.38 -47.95
CA LEU A 336 5.22 -10.60 -47.47
C LEU A 336 3.99 -10.24 -46.61
N LEU A 337 2.81 -10.57 -47.11
CA LEU A 337 1.53 -10.35 -46.43
C LEU A 337 0.98 -11.66 -45.84
N VAL A 338 0.38 -11.57 -44.66
CA VAL A 338 -0.50 -12.59 -44.09
C VAL A 338 -1.90 -12.32 -44.60
N PHE A 339 -2.43 -13.22 -45.44
CA PHE A 339 -3.67 -12.99 -46.19
C PHE A 339 -4.91 -13.53 -45.45
N SER A 340 -4.76 -14.66 -44.77
CA SER A 340 -5.83 -15.27 -43.98
C SER A 340 -5.24 -16.07 -42.81
N VAL A 341 -5.99 -16.16 -41.71
CA VAL A 341 -5.70 -17.00 -40.55
C VAL A 341 -6.90 -17.91 -40.32
N ASP A 342 -6.67 -19.21 -40.12
CA ASP A 342 -7.76 -20.14 -39.81
C ASP A 342 -8.08 -20.11 -38.31
N ALA A 343 -9.02 -19.26 -37.92
CA ALA A 343 -9.45 -19.11 -36.53
C ALA A 343 -10.06 -20.39 -35.91
N LYS A 344 -10.46 -21.38 -36.72
CA LYS A 344 -11.02 -22.65 -36.24
C LYS A 344 -9.95 -23.75 -36.09
N HIS A 345 -8.70 -23.45 -36.42
CA HIS A 345 -7.62 -24.41 -36.31
C HIS A 345 -7.44 -24.87 -34.85
N PRO A 346 -7.29 -26.18 -34.55
CA PRO A 346 -7.17 -26.69 -33.18
C PRO A 346 -6.09 -26.00 -32.35
N ALA A 347 -4.94 -25.70 -32.99
CA ALA A 347 -3.84 -24.98 -32.34
C ALA A 347 -4.16 -23.54 -31.90
N LEU A 348 -5.23 -22.91 -32.41
CA LEU A 348 -5.69 -21.59 -31.97
C LEU A 348 -6.86 -21.67 -30.96
N ALA A 349 -7.68 -22.72 -31.05
CA ALA A 349 -8.83 -22.94 -30.16
C ALA A 349 -8.41 -23.13 -28.69
N ASP A 350 -7.31 -23.85 -28.45
CA ASP A 350 -6.78 -24.07 -27.09
C ASP A 350 -6.05 -22.83 -26.53
N VAL A 351 -5.41 -22.07 -27.41
CA VAL A 351 -4.60 -20.89 -27.06
C VAL A 351 -5.47 -19.66 -26.75
N GLY A 352 -6.67 -19.58 -27.32
CA GLY A 352 -7.65 -18.54 -26.97
C GLY A 352 -8.04 -18.55 -25.49
N LYS A 353 -7.88 -19.70 -24.79
CA LYS A 353 -8.15 -19.86 -23.36
C LYS A 353 -6.96 -19.51 -22.47
N TRP A 354 -5.77 -19.30 -23.03
CA TRP A 354 -4.59 -18.93 -22.25
C TRP A 354 -4.77 -17.50 -21.72
N GLY A 355 -4.64 -17.32 -20.40
CA GLY A 355 -4.81 -16.03 -19.71
C GLY A 355 -3.49 -15.41 -19.25
N TRP A 356 -2.39 -15.57 -20.00
CA TRP A 356 -1.11 -15.04 -19.55
C TRP A 356 -1.03 -13.51 -19.68
N LYS A 357 -0.37 -12.88 -18.72
CA LYS A 357 -0.11 -11.44 -18.78
C LYS A 357 0.97 -11.17 -19.83
N THR A 358 0.70 -10.26 -20.76
CA THR A 358 1.61 -9.93 -21.87
C THR A 358 2.42 -8.67 -21.58
N ILE A 359 3.64 -8.56 -22.10
CA ILE A 359 4.50 -7.37 -21.95
C ILE A 359 3.77 -6.09 -22.40
N GLY A 360 3.04 -6.14 -23.51
CA GLY A 360 2.28 -4.99 -23.99
C GLY A 360 1.13 -4.54 -23.07
N ALA A 361 0.61 -5.43 -22.22
CA ALA A 361 -0.42 -5.09 -21.24
C ALA A 361 0.19 -4.40 -20.02
N GLU A 362 1.34 -4.88 -19.53
CA GLU A 362 2.08 -4.22 -18.44
C GLU A 362 2.56 -2.82 -18.83
N GLU A 363 3.04 -2.63 -20.06
CA GLU A 363 3.45 -1.31 -20.55
C GLU A 363 2.27 -0.34 -20.70
N ARG A 364 1.08 -0.82 -21.08
CA ARG A 364 -0.14 0.00 -21.15
C ARG A 364 -0.63 0.39 -19.75
N GLU A 365 -0.71 -0.55 -18.82
CA GLU A 365 -1.06 -0.29 -17.42
C GLU A 365 -0.09 0.72 -16.78
N LYS A 366 1.21 0.62 -17.08
CA LYS A 366 2.22 1.57 -16.63
C LYS A 366 2.01 2.97 -17.21
N LYS A 367 1.76 3.09 -18.52
CA LYS A 367 1.48 4.38 -19.18
C LYS A 367 0.17 5.01 -18.70
N GLU A 368 -0.84 4.20 -18.41
CA GLU A 368 -2.09 4.67 -17.81
C GLU A 368 -1.84 5.20 -16.39
N ARG A 369 -1.10 4.47 -15.55
CA ARG A 369 -0.67 4.96 -14.22
C ARG A 369 0.12 6.26 -14.30
N GLU A 370 1.04 6.39 -15.26
CA GLU A 370 1.81 7.62 -15.48
C GLU A 370 0.92 8.80 -15.92
N LYS A 371 -0.13 8.56 -16.72
CA LYS A 371 -1.12 9.59 -17.08
C LYS A 371 -2.03 9.98 -15.91
N TYR A 372 -2.44 9.02 -15.09
CA TYR A 372 -3.20 9.28 -13.86
C TYR A 372 -2.37 10.11 -12.87
N ASN A 373 -1.08 9.80 -12.71
CA ASN A 373 -0.18 10.55 -11.83
C ASN A 373 0.13 11.97 -12.35
N ALA A 374 0.19 12.18 -13.67
CA ALA A 374 0.40 13.50 -14.26
C ALA A 374 -0.83 14.42 -14.17
N ALA A 375 -2.03 13.87 -14.02
CA ALA A 375 -3.26 14.64 -13.79
C ALA A 375 -3.42 15.08 -12.31
N ASP A 376 -2.78 14.37 -11.38
CA ASP A 376 -2.90 14.58 -9.93
C ASP A 376 -2.07 15.76 -9.38
N GLU A 377 -1.15 16.33 -10.17
CA GLU A 377 -0.36 17.51 -9.74
C GLU A 377 -1.13 18.84 -9.77
N SER A 378 -2.35 18.90 -10.30
CA SER A 378 -3.02 20.18 -10.61
C SER A 378 -4.27 20.55 -9.79
N VAL A 379 -4.74 19.75 -8.82
CA VAL A 379 -5.88 20.14 -7.96
C VAL A 379 -5.67 19.70 -6.51
N LYS A 380 -5.03 20.55 -5.70
CA LYS A 380 -5.02 20.41 -4.22
C LYS A 380 -6.35 20.92 -3.65
N GLU A 381 -7.43 20.17 -3.82
CA GLU A 381 -8.67 20.45 -3.09
C GLU A 381 -8.61 19.76 -1.71
N ILE A 382 -8.56 20.55 -0.64
CA ILE A 382 -8.71 20.02 0.73
C ILE A 382 -10.19 19.68 0.93
N LEU A 383 -10.52 18.38 0.89
CA LEU A 383 -11.86 17.89 1.17
C LEU A 383 -12.07 17.81 2.68
N VAL A 384 -13.18 18.40 3.14
CA VAL A 384 -13.59 18.37 4.54
C VAL A 384 -14.94 17.66 4.62
N GLU A 385 -14.94 16.43 5.12
CA GLU A 385 -16.12 15.58 5.25
C GLU A 385 -16.50 15.40 6.72
N GLU A 386 -17.80 15.50 7.03
CA GLU A 386 -18.34 15.20 8.35
C GLU A 386 -18.66 13.70 8.44
N VAL A 387 -18.20 13.05 9.51
CA VAL A 387 -18.35 11.60 9.70
C VAL A 387 -18.71 11.26 11.14
N TRP A 388 -19.37 10.12 11.33
CA TRP A 388 -19.83 9.62 12.62
C TRP A 388 -19.19 8.27 12.92
N PHE A 389 -18.56 8.17 14.09
CA PHE A 389 -17.96 6.94 14.59
C PHE A 389 -18.94 6.22 15.52
N PRO A 390 -19.11 4.90 15.41
CA PRO A 390 -19.92 4.12 16.35
C PRO A 390 -19.46 4.31 17.80
N GLU A 391 -20.41 4.26 18.71
CA GLU A 391 -20.17 4.14 20.15
C GLU A 391 -20.84 2.86 20.67
N ALA A 392 -20.54 2.46 21.91
CA ALA A 392 -21.04 1.21 22.50
C ALA A 392 -22.59 1.07 22.46
N SER A 393 -23.33 2.18 22.44
CA SER A 393 -24.79 2.20 22.29
C SER A 393 -25.27 1.84 20.88
N THR A 394 -24.46 2.10 19.85
CA THR A 394 -24.82 1.98 18.43
C THR A 394 -24.11 0.83 17.72
N GLU A 395 -23.09 0.23 18.32
CA GLU A 395 -22.28 -0.85 17.76
C GLU A 395 -23.12 -2.07 17.32
N SER A 396 -24.01 -2.54 18.20
CA SER A 396 -24.92 -3.66 17.92
C SER A 396 -25.80 -3.46 16.67
N PHE A 397 -26.14 -2.22 16.31
CA PHE A 397 -26.89 -1.92 15.09
C PHE A 397 -26.06 -2.16 13.82
N PHE A 398 -24.79 -1.78 13.83
CA PHE A 398 -23.89 -1.97 12.69
C PHE A 398 -23.54 -3.45 12.50
N GLU A 399 -23.31 -4.18 13.60
CA GLU A 399 -23.13 -5.64 13.58
C GLU A 399 -24.34 -6.35 12.96
N ALA A 400 -25.55 -5.98 13.38
CA ALA A 400 -26.78 -6.55 12.84
C ALA A 400 -27.00 -6.20 11.34
N CYS A 401 -26.41 -5.10 10.86
CA CYS A 401 -26.41 -4.76 9.43
C CYS A 401 -25.35 -5.51 8.60
N GLY A 402 -24.44 -6.24 9.26
CA GLY A 402 -23.29 -6.90 8.63
C GLY A 402 -22.22 -5.92 8.15
N GLU A 403 -22.12 -4.75 8.78
CA GLU A 403 -21.20 -3.68 8.40
C GLU A 403 -20.22 -3.38 9.53
N SER A 404 -18.93 -3.36 9.20
CA SER A 404 -17.86 -3.04 10.14
C SER A 404 -16.92 -2.04 9.47
N THR A 405 -17.35 -0.78 9.46
CA THR A 405 -16.53 0.34 9.02
C THR A 405 -16.26 1.28 10.18
N ALA A 406 -15.06 1.86 10.23
CA ALA A 406 -14.64 2.74 11.33
C ALA A 406 -15.51 4.00 11.46
N TYR A 407 -16.08 4.51 10.36
CA TYR A 407 -16.91 5.71 10.35
C TYR A 407 -17.98 5.64 9.26
N TYR A 408 -19.01 6.48 9.43
CA TYR A 408 -20.15 6.55 8.53
C TYR A 408 -20.43 8.01 8.17
N THR A 409 -20.99 8.24 6.98
CA THR A 409 -21.57 9.52 6.57
C THR A 409 -23.08 9.51 6.82
N LEU A 410 -23.74 10.67 6.86
CA LEU A 410 -25.21 10.70 6.98
C LEU A 410 -25.91 9.90 5.86
N LEU A 411 -25.33 9.88 4.66
CA LEU A 411 -25.88 9.13 3.54
C LEU A 411 -25.78 7.62 3.78
N SER A 412 -24.64 7.13 4.29
CA SER A 412 -24.49 5.72 4.61
C SER A 412 -25.38 5.32 5.78
N LEU A 413 -25.49 6.13 6.84
CA LEU A 413 -26.39 5.87 7.97
C LEU A 413 -27.84 5.76 7.50
N ARG A 414 -28.30 6.68 6.66
CA ARG A 414 -29.65 6.63 6.07
C ARG A 414 -29.87 5.35 5.25
N ARG A 415 -28.88 4.94 4.46
CA ARG A 415 -28.95 3.71 3.66
C ARG A 415 -29.05 2.47 4.56
N LEU A 416 -28.23 2.40 5.62
CA LEU A 416 -28.20 1.27 6.54
C LEU A 416 -29.48 1.15 7.36
N LEU A 417 -29.98 2.26 7.91
CA LEU A 417 -31.26 2.28 8.62
C LEU A 417 -32.40 1.76 7.72
N ASN A 418 -32.48 2.24 6.48
CA ASN A 418 -33.52 1.77 5.55
C ASN A 418 -33.37 0.28 5.18
N LYS A 419 -32.13 -0.20 4.99
CA LYS A 419 -31.84 -1.61 4.75
C LYS A 419 -32.30 -2.46 5.93
N TYR A 420 -31.90 -2.07 7.15
CA TYR A 420 -32.25 -2.78 8.38
C TYR A 420 -33.76 -2.87 8.60
N ILE A 421 -34.47 -1.74 8.50
CA ILE A 421 -35.93 -1.67 8.64
C ILE A 421 -36.64 -2.59 7.66
N THR A 422 -36.12 -2.69 6.42
CA THR A 422 -36.71 -3.53 5.38
C THR A 422 -36.44 -5.00 5.63
N THR A 423 -35.20 -5.38 5.99
CA THR A 423 -34.82 -6.77 6.27
C THR A 423 -35.57 -7.34 7.46
N HIS A 424 -35.78 -6.55 8.52
CA HIS A 424 -36.44 -6.97 9.76
C HIS A 424 -37.95 -6.67 9.78
N ASN A 425 -38.52 -6.17 8.68
CA ASN A 425 -39.94 -5.82 8.56
C ASN A 425 -40.47 -4.88 9.66
N LEU A 426 -39.67 -3.90 10.06
CA LEU A 426 -39.94 -3.01 11.21
C LEU A 426 -40.84 -1.80 10.86
N GLN A 427 -41.56 -1.85 9.75
CA GLN A 427 -42.49 -0.77 9.38
C GLN A 427 -43.77 -0.88 10.19
N HIS A 428 -44.28 0.23 10.74
CA HIS A 428 -45.49 0.17 11.55
C HIS A 428 -46.71 -0.25 10.72
N PRO A 429 -47.48 -1.27 11.14
CA PRO A 429 -48.54 -1.89 10.32
C PRO A 429 -49.62 -0.92 9.83
N THR A 430 -49.99 0.04 10.68
CA THR A 430 -51.09 0.99 10.41
C THR A 430 -50.61 2.34 9.89
N ASN A 431 -49.32 2.68 10.05
CA ASN A 431 -48.81 4.01 9.73
C ASN A 431 -47.35 3.96 9.25
N PRO A 432 -47.11 3.88 7.93
CA PRO A 432 -45.78 3.69 7.35
C PRO A 432 -44.76 4.81 7.65
N LYS A 433 -45.21 5.94 8.22
CA LYS A 433 -44.32 7.02 8.67
C LYS A 433 -43.54 6.67 9.94
N PHE A 434 -43.98 5.64 10.68
CA PHE A 434 -43.36 5.19 11.90
C PHE A 434 -42.66 3.84 11.72
N VAL A 435 -41.60 3.65 12.50
CA VAL A 435 -40.80 2.43 12.57
C VAL A 435 -40.94 1.85 13.96
N VAL A 436 -41.25 0.56 14.04
CA VAL A 436 -41.32 -0.20 15.29
C VAL A 436 -39.89 -0.48 15.75
N LEU A 437 -39.59 -0.21 17.01
CA LEU A 437 -38.26 -0.43 17.57
C LEU A 437 -38.14 -1.85 18.10
N ASP A 438 -37.15 -2.58 17.58
CA ASP A 438 -36.68 -3.81 18.19
C ASP A 438 -35.59 -3.50 19.23
N GLU A 439 -35.04 -4.52 19.89
CA GLU A 439 -34.01 -4.33 20.93
C GLU A 439 -32.77 -3.59 20.41
N VAL A 440 -32.40 -3.82 19.15
CA VAL A 440 -31.22 -3.24 18.50
C VAL A 440 -31.44 -1.76 18.20
N LEU A 441 -32.56 -1.40 17.56
CA LEU A 441 -32.92 -0.01 17.28
C LEU A 441 -33.22 0.76 18.57
N SER A 442 -33.85 0.13 19.56
CA SER A 442 -34.11 0.75 20.85
C SER A 442 -32.81 1.18 21.53
N ARG A 443 -31.81 0.29 21.55
CA ARG A 443 -30.49 0.59 22.12
C ARG A 443 -29.75 1.69 21.35
N ALA A 444 -29.85 1.68 20.02
CA ALA A 444 -29.13 2.60 19.16
C ALA A 444 -29.76 4.01 19.08
N LEU A 445 -31.09 4.13 19.20
CA LEU A 445 -31.83 5.36 18.89
C LEU A 445 -32.46 6.06 20.11
N LEU A 446 -32.76 5.33 21.19
CA LEU A 446 -33.39 5.94 22.35
C LEU A 446 -32.38 6.74 23.16
N ARG A 447 -32.84 7.88 23.68
CA ARG A 447 -32.05 8.72 24.58
C ARG A 447 -32.40 8.37 26.02
N LYS A 448 -31.54 8.79 26.96
CA LYS A 448 -31.74 8.56 28.40
C LYS A 448 -33.13 9.06 28.84
N GLY A 449 -33.96 8.15 29.37
CA GLY A 449 -35.33 8.44 29.81
C GLY A 449 -36.42 8.17 28.77
N GLU A 450 -36.09 7.56 27.63
CA GLU A 450 -37.05 7.16 26.58
C GLU A 450 -37.28 5.64 26.51
N ASP A 451 -36.91 4.88 27.54
CA ASP A 451 -36.85 3.41 27.56
C ASP A 451 -38.21 2.70 27.31
N GLY A 452 -39.33 3.45 27.30
CA GLY A 452 -40.69 2.95 27.02
C GLY A 452 -41.24 3.30 25.64
N LYS A 453 -40.46 3.86 24.72
CA LYS A 453 -40.93 4.16 23.35
C LYS A 453 -40.82 2.94 22.46
N GLU A 454 -41.95 2.54 21.86
CA GLU A 454 -42.03 1.37 20.97
C GLU A 454 -41.93 1.72 19.47
N PHE A 455 -42.09 3.00 19.11
CA PHE A 455 -42.01 3.46 17.73
C PHE A 455 -41.43 4.87 17.61
N LEU A 456 -40.76 5.15 16.49
CA LEU A 456 -40.19 6.45 16.14
C LEU A 456 -40.55 6.88 14.72
N GLY A 457 -40.58 8.19 14.47
CA GLY A 457 -40.76 8.74 13.13
C GLY A 457 -39.57 8.39 12.23
N ARG A 458 -39.83 8.06 10.96
CA ARG A 458 -38.77 7.64 10.03
C ARG A 458 -37.78 8.78 9.70
N ASP A 459 -38.23 10.02 9.78
CA ASP A 459 -37.47 11.25 9.54
C ASP A 459 -36.49 11.58 10.67
N GLU A 460 -36.79 11.22 11.92
CA GLU A 460 -35.91 11.47 13.08
C GLU A 460 -34.83 10.39 13.30
N LEU A 461 -34.91 9.24 12.63
CA LEU A 461 -34.00 8.10 12.90
C LEU A 461 -32.53 8.43 12.65
N VAL A 462 -32.23 9.11 11.54
CA VAL A 462 -30.84 9.44 11.18
C VAL A 462 -30.26 10.44 12.18
N GLU A 463 -31.05 11.44 12.58
CA GLU A 463 -30.64 12.44 13.57
C GLU A 463 -30.38 11.76 14.92
N ARG A 464 -31.30 10.90 15.39
CA ARG A 464 -31.14 10.16 16.64
C ARG A 464 -29.95 9.22 16.63
N LEU A 465 -29.77 8.44 15.55
CA LEU A 465 -28.62 7.54 15.42
C LEU A 465 -27.32 8.33 15.44
N SER A 466 -27.22 9.38 14.60
CA SER A 466 -26.02 10.21 14.52
C SER A 466 -25.74 10.97 15.83
N GLY A 467 -26.77 11.35 16.58
CA GLY A 467 -26.65 12.02 17.88
C GLY A 467 -26.18 11.11 19.01
N ASN A 468 -26.38 9.79 18.87
CA ASN A 468 -25.87 8.76 19.77
C ASN A 468 -24.49 8.20 19.32
N MET A 469 -23.92 8.77 18.26
CA MET A 469 -22.59 8.46 17.74
C MET A 469 -21.61 9.61 17.99
N LYS A 470 -20.32 9.33 17.84
CA LYS A 470 -19.28 10.35 17.96
C LYS A 470 -19.06 11.05 16.62
N GLY A 471 -19.64 12.24 16.46
CA GLY A 471 -19.39 13.12 15.32
C GLY A 471 -17.93 13.65 15.30
N MET A 472 -17.28 13.58 14.14
CA MET A 472 -15.93 14.07 13.90
C MET A 472 -15.79 14.52 12.46
N TRP A 473 -14.69 15.21 12.15
CA TRP A 473 -14.40 15.63 10.79
C TRP A 473 -13.20 14.88 10.24
N ARG A 474 -13.25 14.63 8.93
CA ARG A 474 -12.15 14.13 8.13
C ARG A 474 -11.70 15.24 7.22
N VAL A 475 -10.46 15.68 7.38
CA VAL A 475 -9.82 16.65 6.50
C VAL A 475 -8.76 15.93 5.69
N GLY A 476 -8.88 15.95 4.36
CA GLY A 476 -8.05 15.16 3.46
C GLY A 476 -8.30 15.41 1.98
N GLY A 477 -7.43 14.89 1.12
CA GLY A 477 -7.47 14.99 -0.34
C GLY A 477 -6.72 13.82 -0.97
N THR A 478 -6.15 13.97 -2.16
CA THR A 478 -5.22 12.98 -2.75
C THR A 478 -3.97 12.88 -1.87
N GLY A 479 -3.99 11.90 -0.95
CA GLY A 479 -3.03 11.78 0.16
C GLY A 479 -3.63 11.36 1.51
N GLY A 480 -4.93 11.05 1.57
CA GLY A 480 -5.58 10.47 2.75
C GLY A 480 -6.30 11.50 3.62
N PHE A 481 -7.09 10.99 4.57
CA PHE A 481 -7.90 11.81 5.48
C PHE A 481 -7.43 11.62 6.92
N LYS A 482 -7.22 12.72 7.64
CA LYS A 482 -6.87 12.68 9.07
C LYS A 482 -8.11 12.91 9.93
N LYS A 483 -8.22 12.12 11.00
CA LYS A 483 -9.23 12.30 12.05
C LYS A 483 -8.79 13.43 12.98
N MET A 484 -9.56 14.51 13.04
CA MET A 484 -9.22 15.62 13.93
C MET A 484 -10.43 16.43 14.37
N PRO A 485 -10.41 16.98 15.60
CA PRO A 485 -11.39 17.96 16.02
C PRO A 485 -11.24 19.19 15.12
N LEU A 486 -12.28 19.52 14.36
CA LEU A 486 -12.22 20.62 13.41
C LEU A 486 -12.39 21.93 14.14
N HIS A 487 -11.31 22.69 14.20
CA HIS A 487 -11.34 24.07 14.65
C HIS A 487 -11.24 24.99 13.43
N PRO A 488 -12.10 26.03 13.32
CA PRO A 488 -11.99 27.00 12.23
C PRO A 488 -10.64 27.72 12.31
N ILE A 489 -10.09 28.07 11.15
CA ILE A 489 -8.93 28.95 11.08
C ILE A 489 -9.37 30.34 11.51
N ASN A 490 -8.73 30.87 12.53
CA ASN A 490 -9.03 32.18 13.07
C ASN A 490 -7.96 33.17 12.62
N VAL A 491 -8.38 34.15 11.83
CA VAL A 491 -7.58 35.28 11.34
C VAL A 491 -7.96 36.50 12.17
N GLN A 492 -7.06 36.92 13.06
CA GLN A 492 -7.29 38.04 13.97
C GLN A 492 -6.37 39.21 13.67
N THR A 493 -6.91 40.42 13.65
CA THR A 493 -6.08 41.64 13.59
C THR A 493 -5.99 42.29 14.96
N LYS A 494 -4.76 42.42 15.51
CA LYS A 494 -4.48 43.06 16.81
C LYS A 494 -3.56 44.28 16.64
N LYS A 495 -3.75 45.32 17.44
CA LYS A 495 -2.82 46.47 17.52
C LYS A 495 -1.67 46.13 18.48
N ARG A 496 -0.42 46.30 18.05
CA ARG A 496 0.78 46.18 18.90
C ARG A 496 1.47 47.54 18.98
N GLN A 497 1.77 48.00 20.19
CA GLN A 497 2.58 49.19 20.51
C GLN A 497 2.36 50.39 19.57
N GLY A 498 1.38 51.24 19.90
CA GLY A 498 1.03 52.43 19.11
C GLY A 498 0.07 52.13 17.95
N ARG A 499 0.36 52.67 16.75
CA ARG A 499 -0.47 52.51 15.54
C ARG A 499 -0.15 51.24 14.72
N LYS A 500 0.83 50.42 15.15
CA LYS A 500 1.21 49.22 14.39
C LYS A 500 0.16 48.13 14.57
N VAL A 501 -0.16 47.47 13.47
CA VAL A 501 -1.16 46.41 13.39
C VAL A 501 -0.46 45.12 13.00
N VAL A 502 -0.87 44.00 13.60
CA VAL A 502 -0.40 42.66 13.24
C VAL A 502 -1.61 41.77 12.98
N THR A 503 -1.45 40.84 12.04
CA THR A 503 -2.43 39.79 11.75
C THR A 503 -1.92 38.47 12.32
N LEU A 504 -2.76 37.78 13.09
CA LEU A 504 -2.46 36.53 13.76
C LEU A 504 -3.36 35.45 13.20
N ILE A 505 -2.79 34.29 12.89
CA ILE A 505 -3.49 33.16 12.26
C ILE A 505 -3.29 31.95 13.15
N THR A 506 -4.38 31.29 13.53
CA THR A 506 -4.37 30.10 14.41
C THR A 506 -5.37 29.05 13.93
N GLY A 507 -5.17 27.78 14.31
CA GLY A 507 -6.11 26.69 14.00
C GLY A 507 -5.95 26.07 12.62
N PHE A 508 -4.93 26.48 11.87
CA PHE A 508 -4.61 25.98 10.53
C PHE A 508 -4.06 24.55 10.54
N GLU A 509 -3.58 24.06 11.69
CA GLU A 509 -3.13 22.68 11.86
C GLU A 509 -4.27 21.69 11.58
N SER A 510 -5.52 22.09 11.86
CA SER A 510 -6.74 21.31 11.59
C SER A 510 -6.97 21.02 10.11
N PHE A 511 -6.28 21.72 9.22
CA PHE A 511 -6.36 21.58 7.77
C PHE A 511 -5.12 20.92 7.17
N GLY A 512 -4.21 20.41 8.02
CA GLY A 512 -2.96 19.81 7.57
C GLY A 512 -1.97 20.82 6.99
N LEU A 513 -2.16 22.11 7.26
CA LEU A 513 -1.29 23.18 6.77
C LEU A 513 -0.04 23.31 7.65
N ASP A 514 1.12 23.35 7.02
CA ASP A 514 2.40 23.54 7.71
C ASP A 514 2.62 25.04 8.05
N PRO A 515 2.95 25.37 9.31
CA PRO A 515 3.12 26.74 9.77
C PRO A 515 4.28 27.48 9.09
N GLU A 516 5.40 26.79 8.81
CA GLU A 516 6.60 27.40 8.23
C GLU A 516 6.39 27.69 6.75
N VAL A 517 5.78 26.75 6.02
CA VAL A 517 5.41 26.94 4.61
C VAL A 517 4.40 28.08 4.47
N MET A 518 3.38 28.13 5.34
CA MET A 518 2.40 29.22 5.34
C MET A 518 3.06 30.57 5.65
N SER A 519 3.96 30.61 6.64
CA SER A 519 4.71 31.80 7.02
C SER A 519 5.57 32.34 5.87
N ASP A 520 6.26 31.46 5.15
CA ASP A 520 7.10 31.80 4.00
C ASP A 520 6.30 32.33 2.81
N GLU A 521 5.15 31.72 2.53
CA GLU A 521 4.29 32.15 1.43
C GLU A 521 3.62 33.50 1.73
N LEU A 522 3.16 33.69 2.96
CA LEU A 522 2.63 34.99 3.41
C LEU A 522 3.69 36.08 3.42
N ARG A 523 4.95 35.76 3.75
CA ARG A 523 6.08 36.72 3.68
C ARG A 523 6.27 37.26 2.27
N LYS A 524 6.27 36.37 1.27
CA LYS A 524 6.42 36.73 -0.14
C LYS A 524 5.22 37.53 -0.63
N ARG A 525 4.01 37.04 -0.37
CA ARG A 525 2.77 37.61 -0.89
C ARG A 525 2.40 38.95 -0.28
N CYS A 526 2.68 39.13 1.01
CA CYS A 526 2.38 40.37 1.72
C CYS A 526 3.55 41.36 1.73
N ALA A 527 4.72 40.97 1.21
CA ALA A 527 5.97 41.72 1.28
C ALA A 527 6.28 42.22 2.72
N SER A 528 5.96 41.40 3.72
CA SER A 528 5.98 41.78 5.13
C SER A 528 6.66 40.72 5.98
N SER A 529 7.28 41.13 7.09
CA SER A 529 7.87 40.20 8.05
C SER A 529 6.80 39.28 8.66
N THR A 530 7.10 37.99 8.70
CA THR A 530 6.28 36.93 9.30
C THR A 530 7.08 36.17 10.34
N SER A 531 6.40 35.54 11.30
CA SER A 531 7.03 34.69 12.30
C SER A 531 6.06 33.62 12.81
N VAL A 532 6.59 32.43 13.12
CA VAL A 532 5.85 31.35 13.78
C VAL A 532 6.20 31.34 15.27
N ALA A 533 5.19 31.32 16.14
CA ALA A 533 5.39 31.21 17.58
C ALA A 533 4.23 30.44 18.23
N PRO A 534 4.40 29.88 19.44
CA PRO A 534 3.28 29.34 20.20
C PRO A 534 2.23 30.44 20.49
N CYS A 535 0.94 30.11 20.35
CA CYS A 535 -0.14 31.06 20.61
C CYS A 535 -0.16 31.47 22.09
N VAL A 536 -0.25 32.78 22.35
CA VAL A 536 -0.23 33.35 23.71
C VAL A 536 -1.42 32.88 24.56
N GLU A 537 -2.59 32.72 23.94
CA GLU A 537 -3.82 32.28 24.62
C GLU A 537 -3.88 30.75 24.77
N LYS A 538 -3.22 30.01 23.87
CA LYS A 538 -3.21 28.54 23.83
C LYS A 538 -1.79 28.04 23.49
N PRO A 539 -0.91 27.84 24.48
CA PRO A 539 0.52 27.54 24.26
C PRO A 539 0.80 26.22 23.51
N LYS A 540 -0.21 25.33 23.39
CA LYS A 540 -0.13 24.06 22.65
C LYS A 540 -0.40 24.21 21.15
N GLN A 541 -0.85 25.38 20.70
CA GLN A 541 -1.14 25.68 19.29
C GLN A 541 -0.09 26.65 18.75
N LEU A 542 0.21 26.54 17.46
CA LEU A 542 1.10 27.48 16.78
C LEU A 542 0.29 28.65 16.21
N GLU A 543 0.93 29.81 16.16
CA GLU A 543 0.40 31.06 15.67
C GLU A 543 1.36 31.61 14.62
N VAL A 544 0.83 31.90 13.43
CA VAL A 544 1.56 32.63 12.38
C VAL A 544 1.21 34.10 12.52
N MET A 545 2.21 34.93 12.82
CA MET A 545 2.09 36.38 12.87
C MET A 545 2.59 36.99 11.56
N VAL A 546 1.81 37.91 11.00
CA VAL A 546 2.15 38.73 9.83
C VAL A 546 2.12 40.21 10.23
N GLN A 547 3.17 40.97 9.91
CA GLN A 547 3.17 42.42 10.13
C GLN A 547 2.19 43.13 9.18
N GLY A 548 1.34 44.00 9.73
CA GLY A 548 0.29 44.72 9.00
C GLY A 548 -1.09 44.08 9.12
N GLY A 549 -2.12 44.81 8.65
CA GLY A 549 -3.50 44.32 8.54
C GLY A 549 -3.71 43.57 7.23
N GLN A 550 -3.31 42.30 7.17
CA GLN A 550 -3.23 41.49 5.94
C GLN A 550 -4.38 40.47 5.81
N THR A 551 -5.50 40.72 6.47
CA THR A 551 -6.66 39.81 6.53
C THR A 551 -7.15 39.34 5.16
N LYS A 552 -7.17 40.23 4.15
CA LYS A 552 -7.58 39.90 2.78
C LYS A 552 -6.59 38.97 2.09
N ALA A 553 -5.29 39.24 2.21
CA ALA A 553 -4.24 38.43 1.59
C ALA A 553 -4.17 37.03 2.22
N VAL A 554 -4.31 36.97 3.54
CA VAL A 554 -4.38 35.70 4.29
C VAL A 554 -5.61 34.89 3.87
N THR A 555 -6.79 35.51 3.81
CA THR A 555 -8.01 34.81 3.41
C THR A 555 -7.92 34.28 1.98
N ALA A 556 -7.36 35.06 1.05
CA ALA A 556 -7.14 34.64 -0.33
C ALA A 556 -6.20 33.42 -0.42
N LEU A 557 -5.09 33.44 0.32
CA LEU A 557 -4.17 32.31 0.37
C LEU A 557 -4.84 31.04 0.92
N LEU A 558 -5.62 31.15 1.99
CA LEU A 558 -6.30 29.98 2.57
C LEU A 558 -7.30 29.35 1.59
N LEU A 559 -8.02 30.16 0.82
CA LEU A 559 -8.94 29.68 -0.21
C LEU A 559 -8.18 29.01 -1.38
N GLU A 560 -7.04 29.57 -1.80
CA GLU A 560 -6.18 28.96 -2.83
C GLU A 560 -5.55 27.64 -2.38
N LEU A 561 -5.28 27.50 -1.08
CA LEU A 561 -4.84 26.24 -0.47
C LEU A 561 -5.99 25.23 -0.31
N GLY A 562 -7.20 25.55 -0.77
CA GLY A 562 -8.35 24.64 -0.75
C GLY A 562 -9.17 24.66 0.55
N VAL A 563 -8.89 25.57 1.48
CA VAL A 563 -9.68 25.67 2.73
C VAL A 563 -11.09 26.19 2.42
N PRO A 564 -12.17 25.47 2.80
CA PRO A 564 -13.53 25.97 2.58
C PRO A 564 -13.81 27.26 3.36
N LYS A 565 -14.41 28.26 2.70
CA LYS A 565 -14.70 29.58 3.29
C LYS A 565 -15.46 29.52 4.62
N LYS A 566 -16.35 28.54 4.81
CA LYS A 566 -17.11 28.31 6.05
C LYS A 566 -16.24 28.09 7.29
N TRP A 567 -14.97 27.70 7.08
CA TRP A 567 -14.01 27.39 8.14
C TRP A 567 -12.98 28.50 8.38
N VAL A 568 -13.08 29.63 7.69
CA VAL A 568 -12.21 30.79 7.93
C VAL A 568 -13.01 31.83 8.71
N GLN A 569 -12.66 32.03 9.98
CA GLN A 569 -13.22 33.06 10.84
C GLN A 569 -12.30 34.27 10.86
N VAL A 570 -12.86 35.43 10.57
CA VAL A 570 -12.13 36.70 10.57
C VAL A 570 -12.65 37.55 11.73
N SER A 571 -11.73 38.04 12.57
CA SER A 571 -12.07 38.97 13.64
C SER A 571 -11.14 40.19 13.65
N GLU A 572 -11.74 41.38 13.63
CA GLU A 572 -11.01 42.65 13.73
C GLU A 572 -11.19 43.22 15.14
N ASN A 573 -10.13 43.19 15.94
CA ASN A 573 -10.14 43.83 17.26
C ASN A 573 -9.62 45.27 17.13
N THR A 574 -10.35 46.10 16.38
CA THR A 574 -10.17 47.55 16.41
C THR A 574 -10.82 48.08 17.69
N GLY A 575 -10.00 48.44 18.68
CA GLY A 575 -10.45 48.93 19.99
C GLY A 575 -11.60 49.95 19.90
N LYS A 576 -12.60 49.74 20.78
CA LYS A 576 -13.80 50.56 21.00
C LYS A 576 -13.54 52.06 20.81
N GLY A 577 -14.21 52.67 19.83
CA GLY A 577 -14.48 54.10 19.84
C GLY A 577 -15.46 54.40 20.96
N LYS A 578 -15.09 55.31 21.88
CA LYS A 578 -16.02 55.92 22.82
C LYS A 578 -17.11 56.63 22.01
N GLY A 579 -18.34 56.11 22.04
CA GLY A 579 -19.52 56.91 21.73
C GLY A 579 -19.72 57.90 22.87
N GLY A 580 -19.28 59.14 22.66
CA GLY A 580 -19.67 60.28 23.47
C GLY A 580 -21.14 60.61 23.21
N LYS A 581 -21.82 61.02 24.29
CA LYS A 581 -23.14 61.65 24.26
C LYS A 581 -23.22 62.80 23.26
#